data_AF-A0A926H9S9-F1
#
_entry.id   AF-A0A926H9S9-F1
#
_cell.length_a   1.000
_cell.length_b   1.000
_cell.length_c   1.000
_cell.angle_alpha   90.00
_cell.angle_beta   90.00
_cell.angle_gamma   90.00
#
_symmetry.space_group_name_H-M   'P 1'
#
loop_
_entity.id
_entity.type
_entity.pdbx_description
1 polymer ?
#
loop_
_entity_poly.entity_id
_entity_poly.type
_entity_poly.pdbx_seq_one_letter_code
_entity_poly.pdbx_strand_id
1 'polypeptide(L)'
;ETAPVAHAVPHGLLDEIDSALRELVTSGVSDAPQALIERLRRLDARLRAEGLIWPADTLAEIVQHHAAYTAHDARFTPSLLAALVGEVCARLDAIRANTGAVPQLFVRGSPSDRETPIGTARLIGLGCDVRIHRGGVELAAYLQDADSGALVVVRRAVAEPEDAAPASIPFWQLAQPLVVKGAGIAALGGGQVLIKGGKRLPNGAFLPGRAQLSLNQQAYAWESLRAPVLAEDFAELTARIAAQPPTALRPRRLTDGLYVCAVAHVEHAAFDPAAQVVRAVVVDSAGRRGVLVHPYTTRGKAGAEAMLAVLADRPGDLRFVAGHVRLSAQGLMIAPTALVFQDGTTRIGLLPWVAREQASTAHTATHVTGNGVQHNLFADYWVQVGDALGDLLVVGVQRADDRQAQRWRALAHHGAAIGFGQTLRPVEQLAHELEAQARTVRWNSTLAAQVILELACLCLFVDEIVV
;
A
#
# COMPACT_ATOMS: atom_id res chain seq x y z
N GLU A 1 15.62 -29.06 10.78
CA GLU A 1 15.44 -28.90 9.32
C GLU A 1 14.46 -29.96 8.82
N THR A 2 13.19 -29.61 8.67
CA THR A 2 12.24 -30.40 7.88
C THR A 2 12.40 -29.97 6.43
N ALA A 3 12.68 -30.92 5.52
CA ALA A 3 12.73 -30.65 4.09
C ALA A 3 11.43 -29.92 3.66
N PRO A 4 11.50 -28.91 2.78
CA PRO A 4 10.31 -28.24 2.29
C PRO A 4 9.43 -29.28 1.59
N VAL A 5 8.24 -29.53 2.14
CA VAL A 5 7.23 -30.34 1.46
C VAL A 5 6.95 -29.64 0.14
N ALA A 6 7.28 -30.29 -0.98
CA ALA A 6 6.97 -29.77 -2.30
C ALA A 6 5.44 -29.62 -2.39
N HIS A 7 4.94 -28.39 -2.30
CA HIS A 7 3.52 -28.14 -2.43
C HIS A 7 3.14 -28.38 -3.89
N ALA A 8 2.36 -29.45 -4.13
CA ALA A 8 1.82 -29.72 -5.46
C ALA A 8 1.09 -28.47 -5.99
N VAL A 9 1.30 -28.18 -7.27
CA VAL A 9 0.63 -27.08 -7.96
C VAL A 9 -0.78 -27.54 -8.32
N PRO A 10 -1.84 -26.89 -7.78
CA PRO A 10 -3.22 -27.30 -8.03
C PRO A 10 -3.73 -26.74 -9.37
N HIS A 11 -3.14 -27.19 -10.48
CA HIS A 11 -3.38 -26.64 -11.83
C HIS A 11 -4.86 -26.42 -12.15
N GLY A 12 -5.71 -27.43 -11.92
CA GLY A 12 -7.15 -27.30 -12.18
C GLY A 12 -7.82 -26.16 -11.42
N LEU A 13 -7.44 -25.90 -10.16
CA LEU A 13 -7.97 -24.77 -9.39
C LEU A 13 -7.47 -23.43 -9.95
N LEU A 14 -6.20 -23.36 -10.37
CA LEU A 14 -5.63 -22.14 -10.96
C LEU A 14 -6.30 -21.82 -12.32
N ASP A 15 -6.55 -22.84 -13.14
CA ASP A 15 -7.22 -22.70 -14.44
C ASP A 15 -8.68 -22.25 -14.29
N GLU A 16 -9.38 -22.73 -13.25
CA GLU A 16 -10.72 -22.25 -12.92
C GLU A 16 -10.74 -20.77 -12.52
N ILE A 17 -9.67 -20.27 -11.89
CA ILE A 17 -9.53 -18.85 -11.53
C ILE A 17 -9.25 -18.02 -12.77
N ASP A 18 -8.33 -18.44 -13.64
CA ASP A 18 -8.08 -17.75 -14.91
C ASP A 18 -9.36 -17.63 -15.75
N SER A 19 -10.15 -18.70 -15.81
CA SER A 19 -11.45 -18.68 -16.48
C SER A 19 -12.39 -17.65 -15.86
N ALA A 20 -12.46 -17.56 -14.53
CA ALA A 20 -13.30 -16.58 -13.85
C ALA A 20 -12.81 -15.13 -14.06
N LEU A 21 -11.49 -14.90 -14.07
CA LEU A 21 -10.91 -13.58 -14.34
C LEU A 21 -11.16 -13.15 -15.79
N ARG A 22 -11.05 -14.05 -16.76
CA ARG A 22 -11.43 -13.76 -18.16
C ARG A 22 -12.90 -13.40 -18.28
N GLU A 23 -13.77 -14.11 -17.59
CA GLU A 23 -15.22 -13.82 -17.55
C GLU A 23 -15.46 -12.42 -16.96
N LEU A 24 -14.80 -12.09 -15.86
CA LEU A 24 -14.87 -10.77 -15.22
C LEU A 24 -14.39 -9.64 -16.13
N VAL A 25 -13.25 -9.82 -16.81
CA VAL A 25 -12.71 -8.86 -17.79
C VAL A 25 -13.65 -8.71 -18.98
N THR A 26 -14.31 -9.81 -19.37
CA THR A 26 -15.21 -9.85 -20.51
C THR A 26 -16.48 -9.05 -20.25
N SER A 27 -17.14 -9.29 -19.11
CA SER A 27 -18.37 -8.60 -18.71
C SER A 27 -18.12 -7.22 -18.09
N GLY A 28 -16.96 -7.03 -17.47
CA GLY A 28 -16.67 -5.90 -16.59
C GLY A 28 -17.35 -6.04 -15.23
N VAL A 29 -16.87 -5.28 -14.24
CA VAL A 29 -17.49 -5.23 -12.90
C VAL A 29 -18.89 -4.62 -12.95
N SER A 30 -19.15 -3.71 -13.89
CA SER A 30 -20.45 -3.05 -14.02
C SER A 30 -21.60 -3.95 -14.45
N ASP A 31 -21.28 -5.06 -15.11
CA ASP A 31 -22.24 -6.04 -15.63
C ASP A 31 -21.89 -7.48 -15.22
N ALA A 32 -21.07 -7.63 -14.17
CA ALA A 32 -20.65 -8.93 -13.70
C ALA A 32 -21.87 -9.75 -13.23
N PRO A 33 -22.12 -10.94 -13.81
CA PRO A 33 -23.23 -11.78 -13.38
C PRO A 33 -23.07 -12.19 -11.92
N GLN A 34 -24.16 -12.20 -11.14
CA GLN A 34 -24.09 -12.66 -9.74
C GLN A 34 -23.53 -14.08 -9.61
N ALA A 35 -23.78 -14.95 -10.59
CA ALA A 35 -23.22 -16.29 -10.65
C ALA A 35 -21.68 -16.30 -10.68
N LEU A 36 -21.05 -15.34 -11.37
CA LEU A 36 -19.60 -15.16 -11.41
C LEU A 36 -19.07 -14.72 -10.04
N ILE A 37 -19.73 -13.76 -9.40
CA ILE A 37 -19.33 -13.28 -8.06
C ILE A 37 -19.43 -14.42 -7.02
N GLU A 38 -20.50 -15.21 -7.05
CA GLU A 38 -20.59 -16.40 -6.18
C GLU A 38 -19.54 -17.46 -6.51
N ARG A 39 -19.15 -17.60 -7.78
CA ARG A 39 -18.05 -18.49 -8.19
C ARG A 39 -16.72 -18.00 -7.61
N LEU A 40 -16.42 -16.71 -7.66
CA LEU A 40 -15.21 -16.13 -7.05
C LEU A 40 -15.16 -16.37 -5.54
N ARG A 41 -16.29 -16.23 -4.81
CA ARG A 41 -16.36 -16.56 -3.37
C ARG A 41 -16.09 -18.04 -3.08
N ARG A 42 -16.61 -18.95 -3.91
CA ARG A 42 -16.32 -20.39 -3.78
C ARG A 42 -14.85 -20.70 -4.08
N LEU A 43 -14.25 -20.01 -5.05
CA LEU A 43 -12.83 -20.17 -5.37
C LEU A 43 -11.92 -19.67 -4.24
N ASP A 44 -12.24 -18.53 -3.59
CA ASP A 44 -11.57 -18.07 -2.36
C ASP A 44 -11.59 -19.17 -1.27
N ALA A 45 -12.76 -19.74 -0.97
CA ALA A 45 -12.87 -20.80 0.03
C ALA A 45 -12.02 -22.04 -0.32
N ARG A 46 -11.99 -22.45 -1.59
CA ARG A 46 -11.16 -23.57 -2.07
C ARG A 46 -9.66 -23.26 -2.01
N LEU A 47 -9.25 -22.05 -2.38
CA LEU A 47 -7.86 -21.61 -2.24
C LEU A 47 -7.39 -21.69 -0.78
N ARG A 48 -8.21 -21.26 0.18
CA ARG A 48 -7.88 -21.37 1.61
C ARG A 48 -7.75 -22.82 2.07
N ALA A 49 -8.61 -23.71 1.57
CA ALA A 49 -8.53 -25.14 1.86
C ALA A 49 -7.23 -25.76 1.34
N GLU A 50 -6.76 -25.32 0.17
CA GLU A 50 -5.48 -25.71 -0.45
C GLU A 50 -4.25 -24.95 0.12
N GLY A 51 -4.44 -24.10 1.13
CA GLY A 51 -3.36 -23.31 1.74
C GLY A 51 -2.82 -22.17 0.87
N LEU A 52 -3.55 -21.77 -0.17
CA LEU A 52 -3.26 -20.62 -1.03
C LEU A 52 -3.88 -19.34 -0.44
N ILE A 53 -3.33 -18.89 0.69
CA ILE A 53 -3.85 -17.76 1.47
C ILE A 53 -3.80 -16.43 0.71
N TRP A 54 -2.68 -16.09 0.06
CA TRP A 54 -2.58 -14.78 -0.60
C TRP A 54 -3.42 -14.66 -1.88
N PRO A 55 -3.48 -15.69 -2.75
CA PRO A 55 -4.45 -15.69 -3.84
C PRO A 55 -5.90 -15.60 -3.33
N ALA A 56 -6.23 -16.29 -2.23
CA ALA A 56 -7.55 -16.23 -1.62
C ALA A 56 -7.91 -14.82 -1.12
N ASP A 57 -7.01 -14.18 -0.37
CA ASP A 57 -7.18 -12.81 0.11
C ASP A 57 -7.37 -11.81 -1.05
N THR A 58 -6.62 -12.00 -2.15
CA THR A 58 -6.75 -11.14 -3.34
C THR A 58 -8.11 -11.31 -4.02
N LEU A 59 -8.61 -12.55 -4.19
CA LEU A 59 -9.94 -12.79 -4.74
C LEU A 59 -11.05 -12.25 -3.83
N ALA A 60 -10.90 -12.40 -2.51
CA ALA A 60 -11.85 -11.84 -1.56
C ALA A 60 -11.91 -10.31 -1.66
N GLU A 61 -10.78 -9.65 -1.90
CA GLU A 61 -10.71 -8.20 -2.10
C GLU A 61 -11.36 -7.77 -3.43
N ILE A 62 -11.19 -8.51 -4.52
CA ILE A 62 -11.91 -8.27 -5.80
C ILE A 62 -13.44 -8.34 -5.57
N VAL A 63 -13.92 -9.35 -4.84
CA VAL A 63 -15.34 -9.50 -4.50
C VAL A 63 -15.85 -8.33 -3.65
N GLN A 64 -15.06 -7.87 -2.68
CA GLN A 64 -15.39 -6.70 -1.87
C GLN A 64 -15.43 -5.42 -2.71
N HIS A 65 -14.51 -5.28 -3.67
CA HIS A 65 -14.44 -4.13 -4.55
C HIS A 65 -15.61 -4.07 -5.53
N HIS A 66 -16.06 -5.23 -6.04
CA HIS A 66 -17.32 -5.33 -6.77
C HIS A 66 -18.51 -4.88 -5.91
N ALA A 67 -18.58 -5.32 -4.64
CA ALA A 67 -19.66 -4.90 -3.74
C ALA A 67 -19.63 -3.38 -3.48
N ALA A 68 -18.43 -2.79 -3.33
CA ALA A 68 -18.25 -1.34 -3.22
C ALA A 68 -18.75 -0.62 -4.48
N TYR A 69 -18.42 -1.13 -5.67
CA TYR A 69 -18.93 -0.61 -6.93
C TYR A 69 -20.47 -0.62 -6.98
N THR A 70 -21.10 -1.77 -6.69
CA THR A 70 -22.56 -1.89 -6.68
C THR A 70 -23.23 -0.94 -5.69
N ALA A 71 -22.60 -0.73 -4.53
CA ALA A 71 -23.08 0.17 -3.48
C ALA A 71 -22.81 1.65 -3.77
N HIS A 72 -22.16 1.99 -4.90
CA HIS A 72 -21.68 3.34 -5.21
C HIS A 72 -20.82 3.90 -4.06
N ASP A 73 -20.02 3.01 -3.46
CA ASP A 73 -19.18 3.31 -2.32
C ASP A 73 -17.88 3.94 -2.80
N ALA A 74 -17.51 5.05 -2.16
CA ALA A 74 -16.27 5.77 -2.37
C ALA A 74 -15.00 4.90 -2.32
N ARG A 75 -15.02 3.79 -1.58
CA ARG A 75 -13.90 2.84 -1.52
C ARG A 75 -13.60 2.18 -2.86
N PHE A 76 -14.54 2.20 -3.81
CA PHE A 76 -14.28 1.69 -5.15
C PHE A 76 -13.30 2.59 -5.91
N THR A 77 -12.28 2.00 -6.51
CA THR A 77 -11.28 2.69 -7.34
C THR A 77 -10.89 1.80 -8.53
N PRO A 78 -11.09 2.26 -9.79
CA PRO A 78 -10.79 1.44 -10.97
C PRO A 78 -9.33 0.96 -11.06
N SER A 79 -8.35 1.81 -10.73
CA SER A 79 -6.94 1.45 -10.78
C SER A 79 -6.57 0.37 -9.74
N LEU A 80 -7.18 0.40 -8.55
CA LEU A 80 -7.01 -0.67 -7.56
C LEU A 80 -7.55 -2.01 -8.06
N LEU A 81 -8.67 -2.02 -8.80
CA LEU A 81 -9.18 -3.24 -9.41
C LEU A 81 -8.16 -3.84 -10.39
N ALA A 82 -7.55 -2.99 -11.22
CA ALA A 82 -6.51 -3.41 -12.16
C ALA A 82 -5.30 -4.01 -11.44
N ALA A 83 -4.83 -3.37 -10.36
CA ALA A 83 -3.75 -3.88 -9.55
C ALA A 83 -4.09 -5.24 -8.90
N LEU A 84 -5.31 -5.39 -8.35
CA LEU A 84 -5.75 -6.66 -7.75
C LEU A 84 -5.82 -7.79 -8.79
N VAL A 85 -6.37 -7.52 -9.98
CA VAL A 85 -6.40 -8.50 -11.09
C VAL A 85 -4.99 -8.89 -11.53
N GLY A 86 -4.10 -7.90 -11.69
CA GLY A 86 -2.70 -8.13 -12.01
C GLY A 86 -2.00 -8.98 -10.96
N GLU A 87 -2.27 -8.75 -9.67
CA GLU A 87 -1.64 -9.48 -8.57
C GLU A 87 -2.09 -10.93 -8.53
N VAL A 88 -3.38 -11.22 -8.79
CA VAL A 88 -3.83 -12.61 -8.92
C VAL A 88 -3.05 -13.29 -10.04
N CYS A 89 -2.99 -12.69 -11.24
CA CYS A 89 -2.28 -13.28 -12.37
C CYS A 89 -0.80 -13.55 -12.04
N ALA A 90 -0.09 -12.55 -11.51
CA ALA A 90 1.31 -12.67 -11.14
C ALA A 90 1.55 -13.80 -10.12
N ARG A 91 0.68 -13.95 -9.12
CA ARG A 91 0.78 -15.02 -8.12
C ARG A 91 0.47 -16.38 -8.71
N LEU A 92 -0.56 -16.52 -9.54
CA LEU A 92 -0.89 -17.79 -10.20
C LEU A 92 0.26 -18.26 -11.08
N ASP A 93 0.86 -17.35 -11.85
CA ASP A 93 2.00 -17.66 -12.71
C ASP A 93 3.25 -18.04 -11.90
N ALA A 94 3.56 -17.32 -10.83
CA ALA A 94 4.67 -17.66 -9.95
C ALA A 94 4.47 -19.00 -9.21
N ILE A 95 3.22 -19.36 -8.88
CA ILE A 95 2.88 -20.67 -8.30
C ILE A 95 3.06 -21.78 -9.35
N ARG A 96 2.61 -21.57 -10.58
CA ARG A 96 2.75 -22.54 -11.69
C ARG A 96 4.21 -22.76 -12.07
N ALA A 97 4.94 -21.67 -12.28
CA ALA A 97 6.30 -21.70 -12.79
C ALA A 97 7.27 -22.29 -11.75
N ASN A 98 7.05 -21.99 -10.46
CA ASN A 98 7.83 -22.50 -9.33
C ASN A 98 9.35 -22.55 -9.60
N THR A 99 9.89 -21.48 -10.19
CA THR A 99 11.28 -21.41 -10.66
C THR A 99 12.29 -21.24 -9.51
N GLY A 100 11.82 -20.99 -8.30
CA GLY A 100 12.65 -20.62 -7.14
C GLY A 100 13.04 -19.14 -7.09
N ALA A 101 12.70 -18.33 -8.10
CA ALA A 101 12.97 -16.90 -8.11
C ALA A 101 12.23 -16.14 -6.99
N VAL A 102 11.04 -16.60 -6.61
CA VAL A 102 10.30 -16.15 -5.44
C VAL A 102 9.94 -17.37 -4.58
N PRO A 103 10.19 -17.33 -3.25
CA PRO A 103 9.82 -18.43 -2.37
C PRO A 103 8.32 -18.74 -2.42
N GLN A 104 7.94 -20.00 -2.57
CA GLN A 104 6.52 -20.39 -2.66
C GLN A 104 5.68 -19.94 -1.45
N LEU A 105 6.28 -19.84 -0.25
CA LEU A 105 5.60 -19.32 0.93
C LEU A 105 5.22 -17.83 0.81
N PHE A 106 5.95 -17.05 0.01
CA PHE A 106 5.64 -15.63 -0.22
C PHE A 106 4.48 -15.47 -1.20
N VAL A 107 4.39 -16.36 -2.18
CA VAL A 107 3.37 -16.32 -3.22
C VAL A 107 2.07 -16.98 -2.78
N ARG A 108 2.16 -18.15 -2.12
CA ARG A 108 1.02 -18.96 -1.63
C ARG A 108 0.53 -18.52 -0.26
N GLY A 109 1.45 -18.15 0.62
CA GLY A 109 1.22 -18.10 2.07
C GLY A 109 1.63 -19.39 2.77
N SER A 110 1.52 -19.37 4.08
CA SER A 110 1.93 -20.43 5.00
C SER A 110 0.78 -20.79 5.94
N PRO A 111 0.86 -21.94 6.65
CA PRO A 111 -0.10 -22.27 7.69
C PRO A 111 -0.21 -21.21 8.82
N SER A 112 0.83 -20.39 9.01
CA SER A 112 0.85 -19.30 9.98
C SER A 112 0.14 -18.03 9.49
N ASP A 113 -0.20 -17.95 8.20
CA ASP A 113 -0.99 -16.88 7.60
C ASP A 113 -2.48 -17.17 7.75
N ARG A 114 -2.90 -17.41 8.99
CA ARG A 114 -4.30 -17.65 9.35
C ARG A 114 -4.71 -16.69 10.46
N GLU A 115 -6.02 -16.54 10.62
CA GLU A 115 -6.55 -15.81 11.76
C GLU A 115 -5.98 -16.42 13.05
N THR A 116 -5.25 -15.60 13.81
CA THR A 116 -4.54 -16.05 15.02
C THR A 116 -5.15 -15.33 16.22
N PRO A 117 -5.65 -16.06 17.24
CA PRO A 117 -6.11 -15.41 18.47
C PRO A 117 -4.93 -14.78 19.20
N ILE A 118 -5.12 -13.55 19.67
CA ILE A 118 -4.20 -12.89 20.59
C ILE A 118 -4.81 -12.97 21.98
N GLY A 119 -4.06 -13.54 22.93
CA GLY A 119 -4.41 -13.54 24.35
C GLY A 119 -4.15 -12.16 24.97
N THR A 120 -3.26 -12.10 25.95
CA THR A 120 -2.75 -10.82 26.45
C THR A 120 -1.52 -10.44 25.65
N ALA A 121 -1.41 -9.17 25.23
CA ALA A 121 -0.22 -8.67 24.57
C ALA A 121 0.06 -7.21 24.94
N ARG A 122 1.34 -6.86 24.94
CA ARG A 122 1.84 -5.50 25.20
C ARG A 122 2.33 -4.92 23.89
N LEU A 123 1.51 -4.07 23.31
CA LEU A 123 1.76 -3.49 21.99
C LEU A 123 2.42 -2.11 22.12
N ILE A 124 3.47 -1.88 21.35
CA ILE A 124 4.23 -0.63 21.27
C ILE A 124 3.81 0.10 19.98
N GLY A 125 3.28 1.31 20.10
CA GLY A 125 2.89 2.15 18.95
C GLY A 125 4.11 2.60 18.14
N LEU A 126 4.01 2.46 16.82
CA LEU A 126 5.02 2.82 15.81
C LEU A 126 4.54 3.96 14.91
N GLY A 127 3.58 4.75 15.38
CA GLY A 127 3.00 5.88 14.67
C GLY A 127 1.74 5.57 13.89
N CYS A 128 1.34 6.55 13.08
CA CYS A 128 0.12 6.51 12.29
C CYS A 128 0.39 6.86 10.83
N ASP A 129 -0.49 6.40 9.95
CA ASP A 129 -0.54 6.76 8.53
C ASP A 129 -1.98 7.14 8.15
N VAL A 130 -2.13 7.93 7.09
CA VAL A 130 -3.42 8.31 6.51
C VAL A 130 -3.36 8.10 4.99
N ARG A 131 -4.26 7.27 4.49
CA ARG A 131 -4.48 7.06 3.06
C ARG A 131 -5.73 7.81 2.63
N ILE A 132 -5.56 8.75 1.73
CA ILE A 132 -6.66 9.51 1.13
C ILE A 132 -7.09 8.78 -0.13
N HIS A 133 -8.39 8.53 -0.27
CA HIS A 133 -8.98 7.97 -1.48
C HIS A 133 -10.13 8.87 -1.93
N ARG A 134 -10.64 8.62 -3.15
CA ARG A 134 -11.82 9.31 -3.63
C ARG A 134 -12.99 9.01 -2.68
N GLY A 135 -13.62 10.04 -2.10
CA GLY A 135 -14.78 9.91 -1.21
C GLY A 135 -14.49 9.31 0.18
N GLY A 136 -13.24 9.35 0.64
CA GLY A 136 -12.95 8.98 2.03
C GLY A 136 -11.48 9.01 2.41
N VAL A 137 -11.24 8.71 3.68
CA VAL A 137 -9.90 8.57 4.24
C VAL A 137 -9.81 7.34 5.11
N GLU A 138 -8.64 6.74 5.14
CA GLU A 138 -8.34 5.63 6.01
C GLU A 138 -7.16 5.97 6.90
N LEU A 139 -7.36 5.82 8.21
CA LEU A 139 -6.32 6.01 9.20
C LEU A 139 -5.82 4.65 9.70
N ALA A 140 -4.51 4.53 9.90
CA ALA A 140 -3.88 3.33 10.44
C ALA A 140 -3.01 3.67 11.64
N ALA A 141 -3.00 2.81 12.66
CA ALA A 141 -2.00 2.78 13.73
C ALA A 141 -1.22 1.47 13.66
N TYR A 142 0.12 1.58 13.63
CA TYR A 142 1.02 0.44 13.59
C TYR A 142 1.53 0.11 14.99
N LEU A 143 1.60 -1.17 15.31
CA LEU A 143 1.89 -1.66 16.65
C LEU A 143 2.82 -2.88 16.57
N GLN A 144 3.86 -2.94 17.41
CA GLN A 144 4.65 -4.15 17.63
C GLN A 144 4.26 -4.80 18.96
N ASP A 145 3.98 -6.10 18.96
CA ASP A 145 3.95 -6.89 20.18
C ASP A 145 5.36 -7.01 20.77
N ALA A 146 5.56 -6.47 21.96
CA ALA A 146 6.87 -6.39 22.61
C ALA A 146 7.47 -7.77 22.94
N ASP A 147 6.62 -8.79 23.10
CA ASP A 147 7.07 -10.13 23.49
C ASP A 147 7.44 -10.96 22.26
N SER A 148 6.58 -10.97 21.24
CA SER A 148 6.77 -11.78 20.03
C SER A 148 7.48 -11.07 18.87
N GLY A 149 7.54 -9.73 18.88
CA GLY A 149 7.99 -8.91 17.76
C GLY A 149 7.00 -8.81 16.60
N ALA A 150 5.85 -9.48 16.69
CA ALA A 150 4.83 -9.44 15.65
C ALA A 150 4.26 -8.03 15.47
N LEU A 151 4.12 -7.61 14.21
CA LEU A 151 3.47 -6.36 13.87
C LEU A 151 1.97 -6.57 13.64
N VAL A 152 1.18 -5.59 14.06
CA VAL A 152 -0.26 -5.51 13.81
C VAL A 152 -0.69 -4.09 13.45
N VAL A 153 -1.81 -3.97 12.73
CA VAL A 153 -2.38 -2.68 12.33
C VAL A 153 -3.82 -2.56 12.78
N VAL A 154 -4.16 -1.41 13.37
CA VAL A 154 -5.56 -1.00 13.59
C VAL A 154 -5.92 0.02 12.53
N ARG A 155 -6.93 -0.29 11.70
CA ARG A 155 -7.41 0.59 10.62
C ARG A 155 -8.78 1.16 10.95
N ARG A 156 -9.04 2.38 10.48
CA ARG A 156 -10.34 3.03 10.52
C ARG A 156 -10.59 3.74 9.20
N ALA A 157 -11.58 3.28 8.45
CA ALA A 157 -12.10 4.00 7.30
C ALA A 157 -13.13 5.06 7.76
N VAL A 158 -13.10 6.22 7.12
CA VAL A 158 -14.07 7.31 7.28
C VAL A 158 -14.55 7.67 5.87
N ALA A 159 -15.81 7.35 5.60
CA ALA A 159 -16.46 7.73 4.35
C ALA A 159 -16.78 9.23 4.36
N GLU A 160 -16.58 9.89 3.23
CA GLU A 160 -16.84 11.32 3.03
C GLU A 160 -17.71 11.49 1.77
N PRO A 161 -18.89 12.12 1.86
CA PRO A 161 -19.73 12.32 0.70
C PRO A 161 -19.06 13.28 -0.30
N GLU A 162 -19.17 12.97 -1.60
CA GLU A 162 -18.55 13.77 -2.69
C GLU A 162 -19.01 15.24 -2.69
N ASP A 163 -20.22 15.52 -2.19
CA ASP A 163 -20.83 16.87 -2.16
C ASP A 163 -20.52 17.69 -0.89
N ALA A 164 -19.68 17.20 0.02
CA ALA A 164 -19.36 17.93 1.25
C ALA A 164 -18.52 19.18 0.97
N ALA A 165 -18.97 20.34 1.48
CA ALA A 165 -18.24 21.60 1.36
C ALA A 165 -16.81 21.52 1.95
N PRO A 166 -15.85 22.36 1.49
CA PRO A 166 -14.40 22.17 1.70
C PRO A 166 -13.86 22.36 3.13
N ALA A 167 -14.70 22.36 4.16
CA ALA A 167 -14.23 22.31 5.55
C ALA A 167 -13.85 20.87 5.93
N SER A 168 -12.82 20.35 5.26
CA SER A 168 -12.36 18.98 5.44
C SER A 168 -11.77 18.78 6.83
N ILE A 169 -12.36 17.89 7.62
CA ILE A 169 -11.96 17.64 9.01
C ILE A 169 -10.47 17.26 9.06
N PRO A 170 -9.62 17.97 9.84
CA PRO A 170 -8.20 17.65 9.95
C PRO A 170 -7.94 16.22 10.41
N PHE A 171 -6.84 15.60 9.96
CA PHE A 171 -6.55 14.20 10.27
C PHE A 171 -6.37 13.94 11.76
N TRP A 172 -5.76 14.88 12.49
CA TRP A 172 -5.61 14.77 13.93
C TRP A 172 -6.96 14.64 14.65
N GLN A 173 -8.02 15.28 14.13
CA GLN A 173 -9.36 15.22 14.68
C GLN A 173 -10.06 13.91 14.31
N LEU A 174 -9.87 13.40 13.09
CA LEU A 174 -10.36 12.07 12.70
C LEU A 174 -9.69 10.92 13.45
N ALA A 175 -8.47 11.15 13.95
CA ALA A 175 -7.73 10.17 14.73
C ALA A 175 -8.14 10.12 16.22
N GLN A 176 -8.94 11.07 16.73
CA GLN A 176 -9.36 11.11 18.15
C GLN A 176 -10.49 10.14 18.51
N PRO A 177 -11.59 9.99 17.73
CA PRO A 177 -12.71 9.19 18.18
C PRO A 177 -12.31 7.74 18.41
N LEU A 178 -12.96 7.12 19.39
CA LEU A 178 -12.61 5.77 19.84
C LEU A 178 -12.89 4.76 18.74
N VAL A 179 -11.84 4.10 18.26
CA VAL A 179 -11.93 3.01 17.28
C VAL A 179 -11.94 1.66 17.98
N VAL A 180 -11.15 1.56 19.05
CA VAL A 180 -11.05 0.34 19.85
C VAL A 180 -11.34 0.68 21.30
N LYS A 181 -12.57 0.41 21.76
CA LYS A 181 -12.98 0.34 23.19
C LYS A 181 -12.13 1.16 24.18
N GLY A 182 -12.00 2.46 23.95
CA GLY A 182 -11.23 3.37 24.80
C GLY A 182 -10.04 4.08 24.14
N ALA A 183 -9.66 3.75 22.90
CA ALA A 183 -8.58 4.44 22.18
C ALA A 183 -8.97 4.86 20.75
N GLY A 184 -8.58 6.08 20.37
CA GLY A 184 -8.50 6.52 18.97
C GLY A 184 -7.18 6.10 18.31
N ILE A 185 -7.09 6.26 17.00
CA ILE A 185 -5.91 5.88 16.19
C ILE A 185 -4.65 6.59 16.69
N ALA A 186 -4.71 7.89 16.97
CA ALA A 186 -3.53 8.65 17.44
C ALA A 186 -2.98 8.10 18.77
N ALA A 187 -3.86 7.72 19.70
CA ALA A 187 -3.46 7.19 20.99
C ALA A 187 -2.85 5.78 20.89
N LEU A 188 -3.33 4.97 19.94
CA LEU A 188 -2.74 3.66 19.64
C LEU A 188 -1.34 3.81 19.03
N GLY A 189 -1.19 4.66 18.02
CA GLY A 189 0.09 4.83 17.31
C GLY A 189 1.19 5.47 18.16
N GLY A 190 0.86 6.36 19.10
CA GLY A 190 1.83 7.06 19.96
C GLY A 190 1.98 6.49 21.37
N GLY A 191 1.21 5.46 21.71
CA GLY A 191 1.12 4.91 23.06
C GLY A 191 1.76 3.55 23.22
N GLN A 192 1.62 3.00 24.42
CA GLN A 192 1.82 1.59 24.71
C GLN A 192 0.50 0.99 25.17
N VAL A 193 0.04 -0.05 24.47
CA VAL A 193 -1.30 -0.62 24.62
C VAL A 193 -1.21 -1.99 25.25
N LEU A 194 -1.91 -2.20 26.36
CA LEU A 194 -2.13 -3.53 26.91
C LEU A 194 -3.51 -4.02 26.46
N ILE A 195 -3.53 -5.10 25.70
CA ILE A 195 -4.76 -5.75 25.23
C ILE A 195 -5.01 -7.07 25.96
N LYS A 196 -6.29 -7.43 26.09
CA LYS A 196 -6.75 -8.70 26.65
C LYS A 196 -7.75 -9.34 25.68
N GLY A 197 -7.24 -10.11 24.75
CA GLY A 197 -8.02 -10.75 23.72
C GLY A 197 -8.06 -9.95 22.42
N GLY A 198 -8.13 -10.69 21.31
CA GLY A 198 -8.32 -10.17 19.96
C GLY A 198 -7.92 -11.22 18.95
N LYS A 199 -7.88 -10.83 17.68
CA LYS A 199 -7.51 -11.69 16.56
C LYS A 199 -6.61 -10.91 15.62
N ARG A 200 -5.54 -11.53 15.14
CA ARG A 200 -4.72 -11.01 14.04
C ARG A 200 -5.16 -11.71 12.75
N LEU A 201 -5.53 -10.95 11.74
CA LEU A 201 -5.82 -11.48 10.41
C LEU A 201 -4.53 -11.81 9.63
N PRO A 202 -4.60 -12.61 8.55
CA PRO A 202 -3.43 -12.92 7.72
C PRO A 202 -2.70 -11.69 7.18
N ASN A 203 -3.42 -10.63 6.83
CA ASN A 203 -2.79 -9.37 6.39
C ASN A 203 -2.18 -8.53 7.54
N GLY A 204 -2.23 -9.00 8.78
CA GLY A 204 -1.71 -8.28 9.96
C GLY A 204 -2.69 -7.30 10.59
N ALA A 205 -3.92 -7.17 10.08
CA ALA A 205 -4.94 -6.36 10.74
C ALA A 205 -5.31 -6.94 12.11
N PHE A 206 -5.44 -6.08 13.12
CA PHE A 206 -5.88 -6.46 14.46
C PHE A 206 -7.38 -6.20 14.63
N LEU A 207 -8.10 -7.28 14.94
CA LEU A 207 -9.49 -7.23 15.38
C LEU A 207 -9.52 -7.31 16.90
N PRO A 208 -9.89 -6.23 17.59
CA PRO A 208 -9.87 -6.17 19.04
C PRO A 208 -10.94 -7.08 19.67
N GLY A 209 -10.61 -7.64 20.83
CA GLY A 209 -11.50 -8.49 21.60
C GLY A 209 -12.62 -7.75 22.34
N ARG A 210 -13.26 -8.46 23.28
CA ARG A 210 -14.36 -7.87 24.05
C ARG A 210 -13.91 -6.93 25.17
N ALA A 211 -12.73 -7.14 25.74
CA ALA A 211 -12.21 -6.40 26.88
C ALA A 211 -11.82 -4.96 26.54
N GLN A 212 -11.84 -4.10 27.56
CA GLN A 212 -11.27 -2.76 27.49
C GLN A 212 -9.74 -2.86 27.43
N LEU A 213 -9.13 -2.00 26.60
CA LEU A 213 -7.67 -1.87 26.54
C LEU A 213 -7.17 -0.83 27.55
N SER A 214 -5.92 -0.99 27.98
CA SER A 214 -5.21 0.02 28.78
C SER A 214 -4.18 0.73 27.92
N LEU A 215 -4.20 2.06 27.94
CA LEU A 215 -3.22 2.92 27.28
C LEU A 215 -2.25 3.48 28.31
N ASN A 216 -0.97 3.43 27.99
CA ASN A 216 0.10 4.08 28.73
C ASN A 216 0.88 5.00 27.79
N GLN A 217 1.47 6.06 28.34
CA GLN A 217 2.41 6.88 27.61
C GLN A 217 3.65 6.05 27.27
N GLN A 218 4.17 6.24 26.05
CA GLN A 218 5.37 5.54 25.62
C GLN A 218 6.63 6.30 26.05
N ALA A 219 7.66 5.58 26.49
CA ALA A 219 9.00 6.13 26.74
C ALA A 219 9.88 6.18 25.48
N TYR A 220 9.38 5.65 24.35
CA TYR A 220 10.09 5.55 23.07
C TYR A 220 11.49 4.90 23.18
N ALA A 221 11.62 3.85 24.00
CA ALA A 221 12.81 3.01 24.14
C ALA A 221 12.96 2.05 22.94
N TRP A 222 12.98 2.60 21.72
CA TRP A 222 12.88 1.82 20.48
C TRP A 222 14.10 0.96 20.15
N GLU A 223 15.23 1.19 20.81
CA GLU A 223 16.36 0.26 20.83
C GLU A 223 16.01 -1.14 21.37
N SER A 224 14.90 -1.27 22.11
CA SER A 224 14.42 -2.55 22.65
C SER A 224 13.40 -3.26 21.74
N LEU A 225 13.07 -2.68 20.58
CA LEU A 225 12.16 -3.31 19.62
C LEU A 225 12.76 -4.62 19.09
N ARG A 226 11.89 -5.60 18.87
CA ARG A 226 12.29 -6.91 18.35
C ARG A 226 12.50 -6.85 16.84
N ALA A 227 13.43 -7.67 16.35
CA ALA A 227 13.61 -7.88 14.92
C ALA A 227 12.30 -8.38 14.25
N PRO A 228 12.08 -8.09 12.96
CA PRO A 228 12.98 -7.35 12.05
C PRO A 228 12.68 -5.84 11.98
N VAL A 229 11.80 -5.30 12.85
CA VAL A 229 11.32 -3.91 12.67
C VAL A 229 12.43 -2.89 12.84
N LEU A 230 13.33 -3.09 13.80
CA LEU A 230 14.46 -2.20 14.03
C LEU A 230 15.55 -2.48 12.99
N ALA A 231 15.97 -1.44 12.28
CA ALA A 231 17.16 -1.40 11.46
C ALA A 231 18.33 -0.89 12.29
N GLU A 232 19.46 -1.59 12.22
CA GLU A 232 20.69 -1.15 12.88
C GLU A 232 21.29 0.05 12.15
N ASP A 233 21.32 -0.02 10.82
CA ASP A 233 21.79 1.05 9.94
C ASP A 233 21.09 1.02 8.56
N PHE A 234 21.32 2.05 7.74
CA PHE A 234 20.71 2.16 6.42
C PHE A 234 21.31 1.21 5.37
N ALA A 235 22.53 0.72 5.56
CA ALA A 235 23.14 -0.25 4.66
C ALA A 235 22.49 -1.63 4.82
N GLU A 236 22.30 -2.08 6.07
CA GLU A 236 21.54 -3.28 6.43
C GLU A 236 20.12 -3.22 5.89
N LEU A 237 19.42 -2.10 6.11
CA LEU A 237 18.06 -1.90 5.60
C LEU A 237 18.00 -1.91 4.07
N THR A 238 18.95 -1.26 3.40
CA THR A 238 19.05 -1.29 1.93
C THR A 238 19.25 -2.72 1.43
N ALA A 239 20.16 -3.49 2.03
CA ALA A 239 20.42 -4.86 1.65
C ALA A 239 19.19 -5.75 1.86
N ARG A 240 18.46 -5.57 2.98
CA ARG A 240 17.22 -6.30 3.27
C ARG A 240 16.15 -6.02 2.22
N ILE A 241 15.90 -4.75 1.85
CA ILE A 241 14.89 -4.40 0.84
C ILE A 241 15.31 -4.89 -0.54
N ALA A 242 16.59 -4.76 -0.92
CA ALA A 242 17.10 -5.20 -2.22
C ALA A 242 17.03 -6.73 -2.40
N ALA A 243 17.06 -7.50 -1.31
CA ALA A 243 16.93 -8.96 -1.34
C ALA A 243 15.47 -9.44 -1.39
N GLN A 244 14.48 -8.55 -1.22
CA GLN A 244 13.08 -8.92 -1.27
C GLN A 244 12.60 -9.06 -2.73
N PRO A 245 11.68 -10.00 -3.00
CA PRO A 245 11.04 -10.08 -4.32
C PRO A 245 10.20 -8.81 -4.58
N PRO A 246 9.67 -8.61 -5.80
CA PRO A 246 8.69 -7.55 -6.05
C PRO A 246 7.54 -7.56 -5.04
N THR A 247 7.04 -6.38 -4.66
CA THR A 247 6.04 -6.17 -3.60
C THR A 247 4.76 -6.97 -3.86
N ALA A 248 4.29 -6.98 -5.10
CA ALA A 248 3.16 -7.78 -5.57
C ALA A 248 3.25 -9.29 -5.25
N LEU A 249 4.48 -9.83 -5.13
CA LEU A 249 4.72 -11.24 -4.86
C LEU A 249 5.15 -11.52 -3.40
N ARG A 250 5.28 -10.47 -2.57
CA ARG A 250 5.51 -10.60 -1.13
C ARG A 250 4.23 -11.01 -0.39
N PRO A 251 4.33 -11.46 0.87
CA PRO A 251 3.17 -11.58 1.75
C PRO A 251 2.34 -10.28 1.79
N ARG A 252 1.00 -10.36 1.70
CA ARG A 252 0.08 -9.20 1.72
C ARG A 252 -0.08 -8.59 3.12
N ARG A 253 1.04 -8.32 3.82
CA ARG A 253 1.03 -7.73 5.16
C ARG A 253 0.84 -6.22 5.04
N LEU A 254 -0.10 -5.67 5.80
CA LEU A 254 -0.33 -4.22 5.93
C LEU A 254 0.88 -3.50 6.55
N THR A 255 1.77 -4.24 7.17
CA THR A 255 3.01 -3.77 7.80
C THR A 255 4.22 -4.02 6.91
N ASP A 256 4.04 -4.50 5.68
CA ASP A 256 5.16 -4.67 4.75
C ASP A 256 5.85 -3.32 4.50
N GLY A 257 7.17 -3.36 4.42
CA GLY A 257 8.00 -2.16 4.32
C GLY A 257 8.04 -1.26 5.56
N LEU A 258 7.34 -1.59 6.67
CA LEU A 258 7.42 -0.79 7.90
C LEU A 258 8.69 -1.14 8.70
N TYR A 259 9.54 -0.14 8.93
CA TYR A 259 10.74 -0.28 9.75
C TYR A 259 10.86 0.89 10.73
N VAL A 260 11.67 0.67 11.76
CA VAL A 260 12.19 1.69 12.67
C VAL A 260 13.67 1.85 12.39
N CYS A 261 14.08 3.04 11.99
CA CYS A 261 15.46 3.35 11.67
C CYS A 261 16.10 4.15 12.80
N ALA A 262 17.28 3.73 13.26
CA ALA A 262 18.13 4.58 14.08
C ALA A 262 18.70 5.73 13.23
N VAL A 263 18.66 6.94 13.77
CA VAL A 263 19.14 8.16 13.11
C VAL A 263 20.14 8.85 14.03
N ALA A 264 21.27 9.27 13.48
CA ALA A 264 22.28 10.03 14.19
C ALA A 264 21.95 11.52 14.22
N HIS A 265 21.56 12.08 13.06
CA HIS A 265 21.12 13.47 12.91
C HIS A 265 20.41 13.70 11.57
N VAL A 266 19.82 14.89 11.44
CA VAL A 266 19.26 15.45 10.20
C VAL A 266 20.31 16.38 9.59
N GLU A 267 20.66 16.20 8.31
CA GLU A 267 21.56 17.11 7.60
C GLU A 267 20.83 18.40 7.18
N HIS A 268 19.62 18.25 6.65
CA HIS A 268 18.79 19.36 6.19
C HIS A 268 17.33 18.94 6.09
N ALA A 269 16.40 19.84 6.41
CA ALA A 269 14.96 19.67 6.24
C ALA A 269 14.35 20.90 5.57
N ALA A 270 13.50 20.71 4.56
CA ALA A 270 12.80 21.78 3.88
C ALA A 270 11.44 21.33 3.34
N PHE A 271 10.60 22.32 3.02
CA PHE A 271 9.41 22.11 2.22
C PHE A 271 9.75 22.22 0.73
N ASP A 272 9.36 21.22 -0.05
CA ASP A 272 9.36 21.24 -1.51
C ASP A 272 7.97 21.70 -1.99
N PRO A 273 7.84 22.96 -2.47
CA PRO A 273 6.56 23.49 -2.91
C PRO A 273 6.07 22.87 -4.22
N ALA A 274 6.96 22.29 -5.01
CA ALA A 274 6.62 21.75 -6.31
C ALA A 274 6.02 20.34 -6.16
N ALA A 275 6.61 19.52 -5.29
CA ALA A 275 6.09 18.20 -4.93
C ALA A 275 5.04 18.24 -3.79
N GLN A 276 4.87 19.37 -3.11
CA GLN A 276 4.03 19.51 -1.90
C GLN A 276 4.42 18.48 -0.83
N VAL A 277 5.71 18.39 -0.51
CA VAL A 277 6.23 17.47 0.51
C VAL A 277 7.19 18.16 1.47
N VAL A 278 7.21 17.72 2.72
CA VAL A 278 8.35 17.95 3.63
C VAL A 278 9.41 16.90 3.32
N ARG A 279 10.61 17.36 2.97
CA ARG A 279 11.76 16.50 2.65
C ARG A 279 12.88 16.76 3.64
N ALA A 280 13.43 15.71 4.22
CA ALA A 280 14.61 15.81 5.09
C ALA A 280 15.64 14.73 4.76
N VAL A 281 16.92 15.10 4.75
CA VAL A 281 18.02 14.14 4.63
C VAL A 281 18.45 13.75 6.04
N VAL A 282 18.36 12.45 6.34
CA VAL A 282 18.76 11.86 7.61
C VAL A 282 20.00 11.03 7.43
N VAL A 283 20.82 10.96 8.47
CA VAL A 283 22.08 10.21 8.48
C VAL A 283 22.09 9.25 9.65
N ASP A 284 22.49 8.00 9.40
CA ASP A 284 22.67 7.00 10.45
C ASP A 284 24.04 7.15 11.16
N SER A 285 24.33 6.28 12.12
CA SER A 285 25.61 6.29 12.85
C SER A 285 26.82 5.95 11.98
N ALA A 286 26.61 5.31 10.83
CA ALA A 286 27.64 4.94 9.87
C ALA A 286 27.87 6.02 8.79
N GLY A 287 27.16 7.15 8.86
CA GLY A 287 27.28 8.24 7.87
C GLY A 287 26.52 7.98 6.57
N ARG A 288 25.67 6.95 6.49
CA ARG A 288 24.84 6.68 5.32
C ARG A 288 23.61 7.58 5.35
N ARG A 289 23.15 7.96 4.16
CA ARG A 289 22.01 8.87 3.99
C ARG A 289 20.73 8.10 3.66
N GLY A 290 19.63 8.60 4.22
CA GLY A 290 18.26 8.30 3.83
C GLY A 290 17.48 9.59 3.68
N VAL A 291 16.32 9.52 3.03
CA VAL A 291 15.47 10.69 2.78
C VAL A 291 14.10 10.45 3.40
N LEU A 292 13.70 11.33 4.31
CA LEU A 292 12.32 11.40 4.77
C LEU A 292 11.50 12.16 3.75
N VAL A 293 10.33 11.63 3.39
CA VAL A 293 9.35 12.31 2.55
C VAL A 293 7.98 12.19 3.19
N HIS A 294 7.40 13.33 3.56
CA HIS A 294 6.06 13.40 4.14
C HIS A 294 5.19 14.36 3.31
N PRO A 295 4.04 13.92 2.78
CA PRO A 295 3.20 14.78 1.96
C PRO A 295 2.58 15.91 2.79
N TYR A 296 2.56 17.10 2.22
CA TYR A 296 1.81 18.21 2.74
C TYR A 296 0.40 18.19 2.17
N THR A 297 -0.59 18.16 3.05
CA THR A 297 -2.00 18.25 2.69
C THR A 297 -2.67 19.28 3.57
N THR A 298 -3.71 19.94 3.08
CA THR A 298 -4.46 20.93 3.88
C THR A 298 -4.96 20.35 5.20
N ARG A 299 -5.38 19.07 5.21
CA ARG A 299 -5.89 18.36 6.39
C ARG A 299 -4.81 17.87 7.36
N GLY A 300 -3.60 17.63 6.84
CA GLY A 300 -2.41 17.21 7.59
C GLY A 300 -1.45 18.36 7.92
N LYS A 301 -1.78 19.59 7.52
CA LYS A 301 -0.95 20.80 7.63
C LYS A 301 -0.23 20.90 8.97
N ALA A 302 -0.98 20.83 10.07
CA ALA A 302 -0.44 21.01 11.42
C ALA A 302 0.71 20.04 11.74
N GLY A 303 0.60 18.78 11.33
CA GLY A 303 1.63 17.80 11.60
C GLY A 303 2.80 17.85 10.62
N ALA A 304 2.56 18.21 9.36
CA ALA A 304 3.63 18.48 8.39
C ALA A 304 4.48 19.70 8.82
N GLU A 305 3.85 20.79 9.23
CA GLU A 305 4.55 21.99 9.74
C GLU A 305 5.29 21.72 11.05
N ALA A 306 4.69 20.99 11.99
CA ALA A 306 5.35 20.59 13.23
C ALA A 306 6.59 19.70 12.96
N MET A 307 6.49 18.78 11.99
CA MET A 307 7.62 17.96 11.57
C MET A 307 8.73 18.79 10.95
N LEU A 308 8.41 19.69 10.02
CA LEU A 308 9.40 20.56 9.40
C LEU A 308 10.11 21.44 10.42
N ALA A 309 9.35 22.10 11.30
CA ALA A 309 9.88 22.98 12.33
C ALA A 309 10.86 22.23 13.25
N VAL A 310 10.45 21.09 13.81
CA VAL A 310 11.31 20.38 14.76
C VAL A 310 12.57 19.79 14.11
N LEU A 311 12.49 19.35 12.85
CA LEU A 311 13.64 18.83 12.11
C LEU A 311 14.65 19.95 11.76
N ALA A 312 14.17 21.16 11.49
CA ALA A 312 15.00 22.32 11.20
C ALA A 312 15.63 22.90 12.47
N ASP A 313 14.87 23.00 13.56
CA ASP A 313 15.32 23.63 14.80
C ASP A 313 16.25 22.71 15.62
N ARG A 314 16.01 21.40 15.59
CA ARG A 314 16.70 20.40 16.43
C ARG A 314 17.21 19.20 15.62
N PRO A 315 18.08 19.43 14.62
CA PRO A 315 18.54 18.38 13.71
C PRO A 315 19.33 17.26 14.40
N GLY A 316 19.99 17.54 15.54
CA GLY A 316 20.78 16.55 16.30
C GLY A 316 19.97 15.69 17.29
N ASP A 317 18.69 16.02 17.50
CA ASP A 317 17.86 15.39 18.54
C ASP A 317 17.05 14.21 18.00
N LEU A 318 16.90 14.09 16.67
CA LEU A 318 16.21 12.95 16.06
C LEU A 318 17.00 11.66 16.29
N ARG A 319 16.36 10.68 16.95
CA ARG A 319 16.97 9.37 17.27
C ARG A 319 16.39 8.22 16.50
N PHE A 320 15.09 8.25 16.25
CA PHE A 320 14.44 7.19 15.49
C PHE A 320 13.38 7.73 14.55
N VAL A 321 13.19 7.03 13.44
CA VAL A 321 12.07 7.23 12.52
C VAL A 321 11.41 5.89 12.27
N ALA A 322 10.12 5.79 12.59
CA ALA A 322 9.27 4.71 12.09
C ALA A 322 8.66 5.15 10.77
N GLY A 323 8.62 4.27 9.77
CA GLY A 323 8.00 4.59 8.49
C GLY A 323 8.01 3.45 7.49
N HIS A 324 7.26 3.63 6.41
CA HIS A 324 7.34 2.75 5.25
C HIS A 324 8.59 3.11 4.45
N VAL A 325 9.43 2.11 4.19
CA VAL A 325 10.73 2.28 3.57
C VAL A 325 10.74 1.62 2.20
N ARG A 326 11.27 2.34 1.21
CA ARG A 326 11.47 1.85 -0.15
C ARG A 326 12.82 2.30 -0.69
N LEU A 327 13.31 1.59 -1.70
CA LEU A 327 14.45 2.03 -2.49
C LEU A 327 13.94 2.86 -3.67
N SER A 328 14.71 3.89 -4.01
CA SER A 328 14.48 4.73 -5.19
C SER A 328 15.81 4.99 -5.88
N ALA A 329 15.78 5.65 -7.05
CA ALA A 329 16.99 6.16 -7.69
C ALA A 329 17.81 7.12 -6.80
N GLN A 330 17.18 7.76 -5.80
CA GLN A 330 17.83 8.67 -4.84
C GLN A 330 18.35 7.95 -3.58
N GLY A 331 18.22 6.62 -3.53
CA GLY A 331 18.57 5.80 -2.36
C GLY A 331 17.36 5.48 -1.50
N LEU A 332 17.60 5.33 -0.19
CA LEU A 332 16.61 4.94 0.80
C LEU A 332 15.60 6.06 1.05
N MET A 333 14.32 5.79 0.80
CA MET A 333 13.22 6.71 1.03
C MET A 333 12.36 6.19 2.19
N ILE A 334 12.02 7.07 3.12
CA ILE A 334 11.24 6.76 4.33
C ILE A 334 10.02 7.67 4.36
N ALA A 335 8.82 7.08 4.31
CA ALA A 335 7.56 7.77 4.56
C ALA A 335 7.22 7.66 6.06
N PRO A 336 7.44 8.72 6.86
CA PRO A 336 7.42 8.58 8.31
C PRO A 336 6.00 8.43 8.86
N THR A 337 5.82 7.47 9.76
CA THR A 337 4.63 7.26 10.58
C THR A 337 4.80 7.86 11.98
N ALA A 338 6.04 7.92 12.47
CA ALA A 338 6.44 8.59 13.69
C ALA A 338 7.93 8.96 13.71
N LEU A 339 8.27 10.04 14.40
CA LEU A 339 9.63 10.50 14.66
C LEU A 339 9.86 10.60 16.16
N VAL A 340 11.00 10.12 16.65
CA VAL A 340 11.35 10.17 18.07
C VAL A 340 12.53 11.10 18.27
N PHE A 341 12.31 12.16 19.04
CA PHE A 341 13.32 13.14 19.42
C PHE A 341 13.76 12.90 20.87
N GLN A 342 15.04 13.13 21.14
CA GLN A 342 15.61 13.05 22.47
C GLN A 342 15.94 14.46 22.98
N ASP A 343 15.35 14.81 24.12
CA ASP A 343 15.64 16.03 24.87
C ASP A 343 16.17 15.64 26.25
N GLY A 344 17.49 15.74 26.41
CA GLY A 344 18.22 15.23 27.57
C GLY A 344 18.00 13.73 27.78
N THR A 345 17.35 13.37 28.90
CA THR A 345 17.01 12.00 29.26
C THR A 345 15.61 11.56 28.81
N THR A 346 14.83 12.50 28.27
CA THR A 346 13.45 12.25 27.86
C THR A 346 13.34 12.08 26.36
N ARG A 347 12.38 11.28 25.92
CA ARG A 347 12.05 11.10 24.50
C ARG A 347 10.61 11.47 24.22
N ILE A 348 10.42 12.16 23.11
CA ILE A 348 9.12 12.65 22.65
C ILE A 348 8.89 12.15 21.23
N GLY A 349 7.73 11.53 21.01
CA GLY A 349 7.29 11.11 19.69
C GLY A 349 6.42 12.17 19.02
N LEU A 350 6.69 12.42 17.74
CA LEU A 350 5.85 13.19 16.83
C LEU A 350 5.24 12.24 15.80
N LEU A 351 3.91 12.29 15.63
CA LEU A 351 3.19 11.50 14.64
C LEU A 351 2.73 12.44 13.52
N PRO A 352 3.50 12.61 12.44
CA PRO A 352 3.33 13.72 11.49
C PRO A 352 1.97 13.73 10.81
N TRP A 353 1.35 12.57 10.60
CA TRP A 353 0.01 12.48 10.00
C TRP A 353 -1.14 12.97 10.89
N VAL A 354 -0.99 12.91 12.21
CA VAL A 354 -2.09 13.14 13.18
C VAL A 354 -1.70 14.06 14.33
N ALA A 355 -0.57 14.75 14.22
CA ALA A 355 -0.14 15.74 15.19
C ALA A 355 -1.07 16.95 15.16
N ARG A 356 -1.30 17.51 16.36
CA ARG A 356 -2.11 18.71 16.55
C ARG A 356 -1.20 19.93 16.47
N GLU A 357 -1.76 21.04 16.02
CA GLU A 357 -1.08 22.33 16.06
C GLU A 357 -0.70 22.65 17.51
N GLN A 358 0.59 22.91 17.75
CA GLN A 358 1.07 23.43 19.02
C GLN A 358 1.12 24.95 18.92
N ALA A 359 0.66 25.65 19.95
CA ALA A 359 0.73 27.11 20.00
C ALA A 359 2.18 27.55 20.25
N SER A 360 3.01 27.66 19.19
CA SER A 360 4.24 28.47 19.23
C SER A 360 4.77 28.83 17.84
N THR A 361 5.09 30.13 17.72
CA THR A 361 5.83 30.89 16.71
C THR A 361 5.89 30.37 15.27
N ALA A 362 5.14 31.04 14.39
CA ALA A 362 5.27 30.95 12.94
C ALA A 362 6.74 30.98 12.49
N HIS A 363 7.24 29.86 11.99
CA HIS A 363 8.53 29.78 11.32
C HIS A 363 8.28 29.98 9.83
N THR A 364 8.81 31.07 9.29
CA THR A 364 8.77 31.37 7.86
C THR A 364 9.59 30.29 7.16
N ALA A 365 8.90 29.36 6.47
CA ALA A 365 9.54 28.27 5.75
C ALA A 365 10.66 28.81 4.86
N THR A 366 11.88 28.36 5.09
CA THR A 366 13.01 28.71 4.22
C THR A 366 12.80 27.98 2.91
N HIS A 367 12.43 28.71 1.87
CA HIS A 367 12.23 28.16 0.54
C HIS A 367 13.57 27.77 -0.05
N VAL A 368 13.82 26.48 -0.21
CA VAL A 368 14.87 26.01 -1.11
C VAL A 368 14.26 25.99 -2.50
N THR A 369 14.76 26.82 -3.41
CA THR A 369 14.48 26.71 -4.84
C THR A 369 15.18 25.46 -5.36
N GLY A 370 14.56 24.30 -5.14
CA GLY A 370 14.91 23.05 -5.79
C GLY A 370 14.48 23.11 -7.25
N ASN A 371 15.35 22.63 -8.14
CA ASN A 371 15.07 22.47 -9.57
C ASN A 371 13.67 21.86 -9.78
N GLY A 372 12.90 22.47 -10.68
CA GLY A 372 11.51 22.11 -10.94
C GLY A 372 11.29 20.61 -11.10
N VAL A 373 10.09 20.14 -10.73
CA VAL A 373 9.65 18.75 -10.88
C VAL A 373 10.10 18.25 -12.24
N GLN A 374 11.10 17.35 -12.24
CA GLN A 374 11.31 16.49 -13.38
C GLN A 374 10.05 15.61 -13.44
N HIS A 375 9.08 16.03 -14.26
CA HIS A 375 7.96 15.18 -14.61
C HIS A 375 8.56 13.91 -15.18
N ASN A 376 8.36 12.81 -14.47
CA ASN A 376 8.81 11.52 -14.95
C ASN A 376 7.79 11.10 -16.00
N LEU A 377 8.03 11.50 -17.25
CA LEU A 377 7.17 11.20 -18.39
C LEU A 377 6.85 9.70 -18.51
N PHE A 378 7.78 8.84 -18.04
CA PHE A 378 7.55 7.40 -17.98
C PHE A 378 6.53 7.03 -16.89
N ALA A 379 6.57 7.66 -15.72
CA ALA A 379 5.59 7.47 -14.64
C ALA A 379 4.19 7.90 -15.08
N ASP A 380 4.10 9.11 -15.61
CA ASP A 380 2.84 9.71 -16.01
C ASP A 380 2.15 8.89 -17.11
N TYR A 381 2.94 8.27 -18.00
CA TYR A 381 2.42 7.34 -19.01
C TYR A 381 1.77 6.10 -18.39
N TRP A 382 2.47 5.43 -17.47
CA TRP A 382 1.95 4.18 -16.87
C TRP A 382 0.77 4.42 -15.95
N VAL A 383 0.71 5.58 -15.27
CA VAL A 383 -0.50 6.03 -14.57
C VAL A 383 -1.69 6.11 -15.54
N GLN A 384 -1.51 6.73 -16.71
CA GLN A 384 -2.59 6.83 -17.71
C GLN A 384 -3.01 5.46 -18.27
N VAL A 385 -2.07 4.54 -18.46
CA VAL A 385 -2.37 3.15 -18.88
C VAL A 385 -3.13 2.41 -17.77
N GLY A 386 -2.70 2.54 -16.52
CA GLY A 386 -3.37 1.94 -15.35
C GLY A 386 -4.80 2.45 -15.17
N ASP A 387 -5.02 3.76 -15.35
CA ASP A 387 -6.36 4.36 -15.31
C ASP A 387 -7.25 3.86 -16.46
N ALA A 388 -6.71 3.80 -17.69
CA ALA A 388 -7.45 3.28 -18.84
C ALA A 388 -7.80 1.79 -18.68
N LEU A 389 -6.90 1.02 -18.09
CA LEU A 389 -7.11 -0.39 -17.77
C LEU A 389 -8.19 -0.56 -16.69
N GLY A 390 -8.16 0.25 -15.64
CA GLY A 390 -9.18 0.28 -14.60
C GLY A 390 -10.57 0.57 -15.18
N ASP A 391 -10.69 1.58 -16.03
CA ASP A 391 -11.95 1.93 -16.70
C ASP A 391 -12.47 0.77 -17.58
N LEU A 392 -11.56 0.10 -18.30
CA LEU A 392 -11.91 -1.05 -19.14
C LEU A 392 -12.38 -2.24 -18.30
N LEU A 393 -11.78 -2.50 -17.13
CA LEU A 393 -12.23 -3.54 -16.19
C LEU A 393 -13.58 -3.22 -15.54
N VAL A 394 -13.94 -1.94 -15.42
CA VAL A 394 -15.28 -1.53 -14.98
C VAL A 394 -16.32 -1.82 -16.07
N VAL A 395 -16.07 -1.36 -17.29
CA VAL A 395 -17.03 -1.44 -18.40
C VAL A 395 -17.15 -2.85 -18.96
N GLY A 396 -16.03 -3.59 -19.01
CA GLY A 396 -15.93 -4.89 -19.65
C GLY A 396 -15.59 -4.76 -21.12
N VAL A 397 -14.72 -5.65 -21.62
CA VAL A 397 -14.23 -5.55 -22.99
C VAL A 397 -15.35 -5.76 -24.02
N GLN A 398 -16.39 -6.55 -23.73
CA GLN A 398 -17.53 -6.73 -24.65
C GLN A 398 -18.34 -5.45 -24.88
N ARG A 399 -18.27 -4.51 -23.93
CA ARG A 399 -19.01 -3.25 -23.96
C ARG A 399 -18.12 -2.05 -24.25
N ALA A 400 -16.85 -2.30 -24.61
CA ALA A 400 -15.94 -1.25 -25.03
C ALA A 400 -16.48 -0.52 -26.28
N ASP A 401 -16.44 0.81 -26.24
CA ASP A 401 -16.95 1.67 -27.29
C ASP A 401 -15.81 2.29 -28.14
N ASP A 402 -16.19 3.03 -29.19
CA ASP A 402 -15.24 3.72 -30.07
C ASP A 402 -14.33 4.69 -29.30
N ARG A 403 -14.82 5.29 -28.21
CA ARG A 403 -14.03 6.21 -27.38
C ARG A 403 -12.93 5.47 -26.64
N GLN A 404 -13.22 4.29 -26.08
CA GLN A 404 -12.22 3.43 -25.48
C GLN A 404 -11.19 2.99 -26.51
N ALA A 405 -11.61 2.52 -27.69
CA ALA A 405 -10.69 2.15 -28.77
C ALA A 405 -9.76 3.31 -29.18
N GLN A 406 -10.30 4.52 -29.33
CA GLN A 406 -9.51 5.73 -29.62
C GLN A 406 -8.52 6.07 -28.51
N ARG A 407 -8.94 5.95 -27.23
CA ARG A 407 -8.06 6.20 -26.08
C ARG A 407 -6.88 5.23 -26.07
N TRP A 408 -7.12 3.94 -26.28
CA TRP A 408 -6.05 2.94 -26.33
C TRP A 408 -5.09 3.14 -27.51
N ARG A 409 -5.61 3.54 -28.69
CA ARG A 409 -4.76 3.94 -29.82
C ARG A 409 -3.88 5.15 -29.47
N ALA A 410 -4.44 6.16 -28.81
CA ALA A 410 -3.69 7.33 -28.38
C ALA A 410 -2.58 6.96 -27.37
N LEU A 411 -2.86 6.05 -26.42
CA LEU A 411 -1.86 5.52 -25.48
C LEU A 411 -0.76 4.73 -26.19
N ALA A 412 -1.09 3.93 -27.20
CA ALA A 412 -0.09 3.23 -28.00
C ALA A 412 0.83 4.23 -28.74
N HIS A 413 0.26 5.23 -29.41
CA HIS A 413 1.05 6.28 -30.09
C HIS A 413 1.90 7.10 -29.11
N HIS A 414 1.35 7.47 -27.96
CA HIS A 414 2.08 8.23 -26.95
C HIS A 414 3.25 7.43 -26.37
N GLY A 415 3.04 6.15 -26.06
CA GLY A 415 4.09 5.28 -25.56
C GLY A 415 5.22 5.08 -26.59
N ALA A 416 4.88 4.93 -27.87
CA ALA A 416 5.86 4.87 -28.95
C ALA A 416 6.67 6.17 -29.07
N ALA A 417 6.01 7.33 -28.90
CA ALA A 417 6.67 8.64 -28.95
C ALA A 417 7.62 8.88 -27.76
N ILE A 418 7.32 8.33 -26.58
CA ILE A 418 8.21 8.36 -25.41
C ILE A 418 9.39 7.39 -25.58
N GLY A 419 9.28 6.41 -26.50
CA GLY A 419 10.34 5.45 -26.82
C GLY A 419 10.20 4.11 -26.10
N PHE A 420 9.01 3.74 -25.61
CA PHE A 420 8.78 2.40 -25.10
C PHE A 420 8.89 1.36 -26.22
N GLY A 421 9.75 0.36 -26.03
CA GLY A 421 9.96 -0.74 -26.96
C GLY A 421 9.03 -1.92 -26.67
N GLN A 422 9.59 -3.06 -26.28
CA GLN A 422 8.82 -4.31 -26.10
C GLN A 422 7.71 -4.22 -25.04
N THR A 423 7.85 -3.34 -24.04
CA THR A 423 6.84 -3.12 -23.00
C THR A 423 5.55 -2.49 -23.52
N LEU A 424 5.57 -1.91 -24.73
CA LEU A 424 4.41 -1.31 -25.37
C LEU A 424 3.51 -2.34 -26.07
N ARG A 425 4.04 -3.53 -26.40
CA ARG A 425 3.34 -4.53 -27.22
C ARG A 425 1.94 -4.90 -26.70
N PRO A 426 1.71 -5.12 -25.38
CA PRO A 426 0.36 -5.42 -24.90
C PRO A 426 -0.62 -4.25 -25.10
N VAL A 427 -0.14 -3.01 -25.01
CA VAL A 427 -0.97 -1.80 -25.26
C VAL A 427 -1.35 -1.71 -26.74
N GLU A 428 -0.40 -1.96 -27.66
CA GLU A 428 -0.65 -2.00 -29.10
C GLU A 428 -1.62 -3.11 -29.49
N GLN A 429 -1.44 -4.31 -28.92
CA GLN A 429 -2.32 -5.45 -29.15
C GLN A 429 -3.74 -5.16 -28.67
N LEU A 430 -3.89 -4.59 -27.47
CA LEU A 430 -5.21 -4.24 -26.95
C LEU A 430 -5.89 -3.17 -27.81
N ALA A 431 -5.16 -2.13 -28.25
CA ALA A 431 -5.69 -1.13 -29.16
C ALA A 431 -6.19 -1.76 -30.47
N HIS A 432 -5.44 -2.71 -31.04
CA HIS A 432 -5.84 -3.43 -32.25
C HIS A 432 -7.11 -4.27 -32.03
N GLU A 433 -7.20 -5.00 -30.92
CA GLU A 433 -8.37 -5.83 -30.61
C GLU A 433 -9.64 -5.01 -30.40
N LEU A 434 -9.56 -3.87 -29.72
CA LEU A 434 -10.70 -2.97 -29.52
C LEU A 434 -11.18 -2.35 -30.84
N GLU A 435 -10.28 -2.07 -31.78
CA GLU A 435 -10.65 -1.64 -33.12
C GLU A 435 -11.32 -2.76 -33.93
N ALA A 436 -10.81 -3.99 -33.80
CA ALA A 436 -11.37 -5.15 -34.48
C ALA A 436 -12.78 -5.44 -33.99
N GLN A 437 -13.07 -5.25 -32.71
CA GLN A 437 -14.40 -5.38 -32.12
C GLN A 437 -15.41 -4.45 -32.79
N ALA A 438 -15.08 -3.18 -32.99
CA ALA A 438 -15.97 -2.21 -33.63
C ALA A 438 -16.31 -2.56 -35.09
N ARG A 439 -15.43 -3.33 -35.76
CA ARG A 439 -15.55 -3.67 -37.19
C ARG A 439 -16.07 -5.08 -37.47
N THR A 440 -16.18 -5.94 -36.44
CA THR A 440 -16.45 -7.37 -36.61
C THR A 440 -17.75 -7.79 -35.93
N VAL A 441 -18.70 -8.32 -36.70
CA VAL A 441 -20.03 -8.73 -36.21
C VAL A 441 -19.97 -9.90 -35.20
N ARG A 442 -18.97 -10.78 -35.33
CA ARG A 442 -18.73 -11.91 -34.41
C ARG A 442 -17.32 -11.85 -33.85
N TRP A 443 -17.07 -10.83 -33.05
CA TRP A 443 -15.79 -10.66 -32.38
C TRP A 443 -15.64 -11.64 -31.19
N ASN A 444 -14.45 -12.23 -31.03
CA ASN A 444 -14.11 -13.12 -29.93
C ASN A 444 -13.27 -12.38 -28.89
N SER A 445 -13.86 -12.11 -27.72
CA SER A 445 -13.21 -11.36 -26.64
C SER A 445 -12.06 -12.10 -25.96
N THR A 446 -11.82 -13.39 -26.27
CA THR A 446 -10.82 -14.22 -25.57
C THR A 446 -9.41 -13.63 -25.63
N LEU A 447 -8.99 -13.17 -26.81
CA LEU A 447 -7.65 -12.60 -27.00
C LEU A 447 -7.51 -11.27 -26.27
N ALA A 448 -8.49 -10.37 -26.41
CA ALA A 448 -8.48 -9.10 -25.70
C ALA A 448 -8.49 -9.29 -24.17
N ALA A 449 -9.29 -10.23 -23.66
CA ALA A 449 -9.29 -10.57 -22.25
C ALA A 449 -7.92 -11.08 -21.77
N GLN A 450 -7.21 -11.89 -22.58
CA GLN A 450 -5.84 -12.31 -22.27
C GLN A 450 -4.89 -11.11 -22.18
N VAL A 451 -4.91 -10.24 -23.19
CA VAL A 451 -4.02 -9.06 -23.24
C VAL A 451 -4.28 -8.13 -22.06
N ILE A 452 -5.54 -7.96 -21.64
CA ILE A 452 -5.91 -7.17 -20.46
C ILE A 452 -5.31 -7.76 -19.17
N LEU A 453 -5.37 -9.08 -18.99
CA LEU A 453 -4.80 -9.75 -17.82
C LEU A 453 -3.26 -9.62 -17.80
N GLU A 454 -2.61 -9.77 -18.96
CA GLU A 454 -1.16 -9.55 -19.10
C GLU A 454 -0.77 -8.11 -18.81
N LEU A 455 -1.55 -7.15 -19.31
CA LEU A 455 -1.32 -5.72 -19.08
C LEU A 455 -1.54 -5.34 -17.61
N ALA A 456 -2.52 -5.94 -16.93
CA ALA A 456 -2.72 -5.76 -15.49
C ALA A 456 -1.49 -6.21 -14.68
N CYS A 457 -0.91 -7.35 -15.05
CA CYS A 457 0.34 -7.84 -14.45
C CYS A 457 1.51 -6.89 -14.74
N LEU A 458 1.62 -6.39 -15.97
CA LEU A 458 2.67 -5.44 -16.35
C LEU A 458 2.56 -4.11 -15.58
N CYS A 459 1.39 -3.50 -15.54
CA CYS A 459 1.16 -2.24 -14.80
C CYS A 459 1.53 -2.39 -13.32
N LEU A 460 1.17 -3.52 -12.71
CA LEU A 460 1.49 -3.81 -11.31
C LEU A 460 2.99 -3.74 -11.02
N PHE A 461 3.84 -4.29 -11.89
CA PHE A 461 5.29 -4.28 -11.70
C PHE A 461 5.95 -2.97 -12.13
N VAL A 462 5.38 -2.26 -13.09
CA VAL A 462 5.92 -0.97 -13.53
C VAL A 462 5.74 0.09 -12.45
N ASP A 463 4.61 0.10 -11.74
CA ASP A 463 4.39 0.99 -10.60
C ASP A 463 5.46 0.83 -9.51
N GLU A 464 6.05 -0.36 -9.35
CA GLU A 464 7.15 -0.58 -8.39
C GLU A 464 8.50 -0.03 -8.86
N ILE A 465 8.74 0.08 -10.17
CA ILE A 465 10.03 0.50 -10.75
C ILE A 465 10.09 2.02 -10.90
N VAL A 466 8.95 2.64 -11.19
CA VAL A 466 8.90 4.02 -11.66
C VAL A 466 8.67 5.03 -10.53
N VAL A 467 8.18 4.57 -9.36
CA VAL A 467 7.96 5.36 -8.12
C VAL A 467 9.19 5.35 -7.21
#